data_AF-A0A8C4N2U3-F1
#
_entry.id   AF-A0A8C4N2U3-F1
#
_cell.length_a   1.000
_cell.length_b   1.000
_cell.length_c   1.000
_cell.angle_alpha   90.00
_cell.angle_beta   90.00
_cell.angle_gamma   90.00
#
_symmetry.space_group_name_H-M   'P 1'
#
loop_
_entity.id
_entity.type
_entity.pdbx_description
1 polymer ?
#
loop_
_entity_poly.entity_id
_entity_poly.type
_entity_poly.pdbx_seq_one_letter_code
_entity_poly.pdbx_strand_id
1 'polypeptide(L)'
;MVDVWSAARSDSNSERLDNNNNRRFRGISEGSSSDCGGRDDSTGKFQVLEVKVNEWFVDFIFHLTKNAFYCGAFADVRGLRGLFHAVSQRPLDKKLAEKKLCTTELMLLLSEAEHLERMVGEEALTPLEDAVNVVDTAKKFGLDMNVHKHEELIRQQSVAVCLMKRRFKVAKKVFQRQYGDVMTKPTVVQDLLDMIKMRKVTSSFASKYSIAGFMQSMQKFLEPLVLSEEDEGFLLRVSPFYFNSSICFVWICLLYCHSESLND
;
A
#
# COMPACT_ATOMS: atom_id res chain seq x y z
N MET A 1 9.66 20.47 4.37
CA MET A 1 9.19 19.69 3.22
C MET A 1 8.34 18.58 3.81
N VAL A 2 7.02 18.76 3.79
CA VAL A 2 6.05 18.04 4.64
C VAL A 2 5.76 16.65 4.06
N ASP A 3 5.75 15.64 4.91
CA ASP A 3 5.43 14.23 4.59
C ASP A 3 4.05 14.12 3.91
N VAL A 4 4.07 13.83 2.61
CA VAL A 4 2.87 13.53 1.81
C VAL A 4 2.15 12.26 2.33
N TRP A 5 2.85 11.41 3.09
CA TRP A 5 2.33 10.14 3.60
C TRP A 5 1.57 10.24 4.93
N SER A 6 1.67 11.37 5.63
CA SER A 6 0.98 11.58 6.92
C SER A 6 -0.28 12.44 6.78
N ALA A 7 -0.42 13.21 5.70
CA ALA A 7 -1.48 14.20 5.54
C ALA A 7 -2.85 13.64 5.11
N ALA A 8 -2.92 12.40 4.62
CA ALA A 8 -4.16 11.85 4.06
C ALA A 8 -5.11 11.19 5.10
N ARG A 9 -4.85 11.32 6.41
CA ARG A 9 -5.63 10.58 7.43
C ARG A 9 -6.08 11.35 8.66
N SER A 10 -5.91 12.66 8.70
CA SER A 10 -6.22 13.45 9.88
C SER A 10 -6.99 14.69 9.52
N ASP A 11 -8.30 14.54 9.31
CA ASP A 11 -9.27 15.62 9.51
C ASP A 11 -10.65 14.99 9.76
N SER A 12 -10.92 14.68 11.03
CA SER A 12 -12.26 14.66 11.65
C SER A 12 -12.17 14.08 13.08
N ASN A 13 -11.74 14.88 14.06
CA ASN A 13 -12.48 15.12 15.31
C ASN A 13 -11.62 15.96 16.27
N SER A 14 -12.02 17.21 16.46
CA SER A 14 -11.70 17.99 17.63
C SER A 14 -12.76 17.71 18.68
N GLU A 15 -12.37 17.25 19.87
CA GLU A 15 -12.89 17.83 21.11
C GLU A 15 -12.02 17.49 22.33
N ARG A 16 -11.40 18.56 22.86
CA ARG A 16 -11.13 18.88 24.28
C ARG A 16 -11.07 17.73 25.29
N LEU A 17 -9.95 17.65 26.01
CA LEU A 17 -9.92 17.86 27.47
C LEU A 17 -8.47 18.14 27.91
N ASP A 18 -8.27 19.32 28.50
CA ASP A 18 -7.08 19.72 29.23
C ASP A 18 -6.90 18.84 30.48
N ASN A 19 -5.66 18.40 30.78
CA ASN A 19 -5.23 18.26 32.17
C ASN A 19 -3.70 18.15 32.32
N ASN A 20 -3.13 19.34 32.50
CA ASN A 20 -2.10 19.70 33.46
C ASN A 20 -1.73 18.64 34.53
N ASN A 21 -0.48 18.18 34.56
CA ASN A 21 0.17 17.76 35.81
C ASN A 21 1.69 17.89 35.76
N ASN A 22 2.12 19.10 36.12
CA ASN A 22 3.47 19.45 36.50
C ASN A 22 3.78 18.86 37.90
N ARG A 23 4.74 17.94 38.00
CA ARG A 23 5.39 17.61 39.29
C ARG A 23 6.91 17.72 39.18
N ARG A 24 7.37 18.93 39.54
CA ARG A 24 8.59 19.24 40.30
C ARG A 24 9.15 18.05 41.10
N PHE A 25 10.42 17.72 40.91
CA PHE A 25 11.35 17.49 42.01
C PHE A 25 12.71 18.14 41.70
N ARG A 26 13.20 18.92 42.66
CA ARG A 26 14.44 19.71 42.61
C ARG A 26 15.66 18.83 42.92
N GLY A 27 16.71 19.07 42.13
CA GLY A 27 18.16 19.06 42.41
C GLY A 27 18.77 18.33 43.60
N ILE A 28 19.85 17.59 43.31
CA ILE A 28 21.08 17.52 44.12
C ILE A 28 22.27 17.61 43.15
N SER A 29 23.25 18.44 43.52
CA SER A 29 24.42 18.85 42.75
C SER A 29 25.57 17.82 42.74
N GLU A 30 26.31 17.83 41.64
CA GLU A 30 27.77 17.70 41.47
C GLU A 30 28.56 16.71 42.34
N GLY A 31 29.05 15.67 41.68
CA GLY A 31 30.17 14.82 42.11
C GLY A 31 30.96 14.36 40.87
N SER A 32 32.21 14.79 40.81
CA SER A 32 33.20 14.62 39.75
C SER A 32 33.57 13.17 39.40
N SER A 33 34.10 13.01 38.18
CA SER A 33 35.06 11.97 37.76
C SER A 33 34.50 10.61 37.33
N SER A 34 34.28 10.44 36.02
CA SER A 34 35.19 9.63 35.21
C SER A 34 34.84 9.82 33.75
N ASP A 35 35.80 10.34 33.00
CA ASP A 35 35.82 10.30 31.55
C ASP A 35 35.87 8.84 31.09
N CYS A 36 34.73 8.35 30.60
CA CYS A 36 34.65 7.18 29.74
C CYS A 36 33.94 7.61 28.44
N GLY A 37 34.65 8.41 27.64
CA GLY A 37 34.37 8.63 26.24
C GLY A 37 34.46 7.34 25.42
N GLY A 38 33.42 6.51 25.53
CA GLY A 38 33.11 5.41 24.62
C GLY A 38 31.70 5.60 24.11
N ARG A 39 31.45 6.65 23.31
CA ARG A 39 30.15 6.83 22.64
C ARG A 39 29.97 5.68 21.64
N ASP A 40 29.09 4.76 22.00
CA ASP A 40 28.45 3.70 21.21
C ASP A 40 28.54 3.85 19.67
N ASP A 41 29.67 3.42 19.09
CA ASP A 41 29.82 3.18 17.65
C ASP A 41 28.96 1.97 17.19
N SER A 42 28.56 1.11 18.14
CA SER A 42 27.72 -0.07 17.92
C SER A 42 26.29 0.28 17.50
N THR A 43 25.71 1.33 18.10
CA THR A 43 24.32 1.76 17.84
C THR A 43 24.18 2.38 16.45
N GLY A 44 25.19 3.14 16.00
CA GLY A 44 25.24 3.69 14.65
C GLY A 44 25.36 2.60 13.58
N LYS A 45 26.18 1.57 13.83
CA LYS A 45 26.32 0.40 12.92
C LYS A 45 25.02 -0.38 12.79
N PHE A 46 24.28 -0.56 13.90
CA PHE A 46 23.00 -1.26 13.88
C PHE A 46 21.95 -0.53 13.03
N GLN A 47 21.86 0.80 13.15
CA GLN A 47 20.92 1.60 12.35
C GLN A 47 21.22 1.54 10.85
N VAL A 48 22.51 1.59 10.47
CA VAL A 48 22.93 1.44 9.06
C VAL A 48 22.58 0.06 8.52
N LEU A 49 22.79 -0.99 9.33
CA LEU A 49 22.41 -2.36 8.98
C LEU A 49 20.89 -2.52 8.86
N GLU A 50 20.11 -1.95 9.79
CA GLU A 50 18.66 -1.99 9.76
C GLU A 50 18.11 -1.39 8.46
N VAL A 51 18.59 -0.19 8.08
CA VAL A 51 18.21 0.44 6.81
C VAL A 51 18.54 -0.49 5.64
N LYS A 52 19.73 -1.09 5.63
CA LYS A 52 20.15 -1.97 4.53
C LYS A 52 19.33 -3.25 4.43
N VAL A 53 18.99 -3.86 5.56
CA VAL A 53 18.14 -5.06 5.61
C VAL A 53 16.72 -4.72 5.16
N ASN A 54 16.18 -3.57 5.57
CA ASN A 54 14.86 -3.13 5.14
C ASN A 54 14.80 -2.86 3.63
N GLU A 55 15.85 -2.29 3.03
CA GLU A 55 15.97 -2.17 1.56
C GLU A 55 15.87 -3.55 0.87
N TRP A 56 16.58 -4.55 1.38
CA TRP A 56 16.49 -5.90 0.85
C TRP A 56 15.08 -6.51 0.99
N PHE A 57 14.38 -6.22 2.08
CA PHE A 57 12.98 -6.63 2.23
C PHE A 57 12.05 -5.92 1.25
N VAL A 58 12.26 -4.64 0.96
CA VAL A 58 11.51 -3.92 -0.08
C VAL A 58 11.72 -4.58 -1.44
N ASP A 59 12.97 -4.89 -1.80
CA ASP A 59 13.29 -5.59 -3.05
C ASP A 59 12.60 -6.96 -3.11
N PHE A 60 12.67 -7.72 -2.02
CA PHE A 60 12.07 -9.05 -1.91
C PHE A 60 10.54 -9.00 -2.07
N ILE A 61 9.86 -8.13 -1.32
CA ILE A 61 8.41 -7.97 -1.38
C ILE A 61 7.99 -7.48 -2.76
N PHE A 62 8.72 -6.53 -3.36
CA PHE A 62 8.45 -6.05 -4.71
C PHE A 62 8.45 -7.21 -5.72
N HIS A 63 9.47 -8.08 -5.68
CA HIS A 63 9.56 -9.20 -6.60
C HIS A 63 8.52 -10.29 -6.36
N LEU A 64 8.22 -10.63 -5.10
CA LEU A 64 7.14 -11.57 -4.79
C LEU A 64 5.80 -11.04 -5.30
N THR A 65 5.51 -9.77 -5.04
CA THR A 65 4.28 -9.09 -5.48
C THR A 65 4.21 -9.06 -7.00
N LYS A 66 5.29 -8.65 -7.68
CA LYS A 66 5.42 -8.65 -9.14
C LYS A 66 5.07 -10.02 -9.71
N ASN A 67 5.78 -11.07 -9.29
CA ASN A 67 5.62 -12.40 -9.86
C ASN A 67 4.19 -12.93 -9.65
N ALA A 68 3.68 -12.84 -8.42
CA ALA A 68 2.32 -13.27 -8.11
C ALA A 68 1.25 -12.47 -8.89
N PHE A 69 1.43 -11.15 -9.03
CA PHE A 69 0.51 -10.28 -9.74
C PHE A 69 0.42 -10.61 -11.23
N TYR A 70 1.56 -10.84 -11.90
CA TYR A 70 1.58 -11.22 -13.32
C TYR A 70 1.17 -12.67 -13.57
N CYS A 71 1.33 -13.57 -12.60
CA CYS A 71 0.76 -14.91 -12.65
C CYS A 71 -0.77 -14.95 -12.39
N GLY A 72 -1.39 -13.82 -12.03
CA GLY A 72 -2.81 -13.77 -11.68
C GLY A 72 -3.13 -14.37 -10.30
N ALA A 73 -2.12 -14.63 -9.47
CA ALA A 73 -2.25 -15.14 -8.11
C ALA A 73 -2.57 -14.00 -7.12
N PHE A 74 -3.69 -13.29 -7.35
CA PHE A 74 -4.04 -12.09 -6.58
C PHE A 74 -4.29 -12.35 -5.10
N ALA A 75 -4.63 -13.58 -4.71
CA ALA A 75 -4.74 -13.95 -3.29
C ALA A 75 -3.39 -13.86 -2.56
N ASP A 76 -2.32 -14.34 -3.20
CA ASP A 76 -0.97 -14.30 -2.64
C ASP A 76 -0.47 -12.85 -2.57
N VAL A 77 -0.75 -12.06 -3.61
CA VAL A 77 -0.48 -10.61 -3.61
C VAL A 77 -1.11 -9.94 -2.39
N ARG A 78 -2.39 -10.17 -2.12
CA ARG A 78 -3.08 -9.61 -0.95
C ARG A 78 -2.45 -10.06 0.37
N GLY A 79 -1.97 -11.30 0.45
CA GLY A 79 -1.28 -11.84 1.63
C GLY A 79 -0.01 -11.06 2.00
N LEU A 80 0.65 -10.43 1.03
CA LEU A 80 1.88 -9.65 1.25
C LEU A 80 1.62 -8.25 1.86
N ARG A 81 0.37 -7.79 1.93
CA ARG A 81 0.04 -6.44 2.41
C ARG A 81 0.55 -6.15 3.82
N GLY A 82 0.41 -7.10 4.73
CA GLY A 82 0.87 -6.94 6.11
C GLY A 82 2.37 -6.69 6.18
N LEU A 83 3.14 -7.48 5.41
CA LEU A 83 4.59 -7.35 5.31
C LEU A 83 4.99 -6.03 4.65
N PHE A 84 4.33 -5.66 3.56
CA PHE A 84 4.57 -4.39 2.88
C PHE A 84 4.35 -3.20 3.81
N HIS A 85 3.22 -3.20 4.55
CA HIS A 85 2.93 -2.12 5.49
C HIS A 85 3.95 -2.07 6.63
N ALA A 86 4.32 -3.23 7.20
CA ALA A 86 5.30 -3.31 8.27
C ALA A 86 6.66 -2.78 7.83
N VAL A 87 7.16 -3.15 6.64
CA VAL A 87 8.47 -2.67 6.15
C VAL A 87 8.44 -1.18 5.80
N SER A 88 7.32 -0.68 5.26
CA SER A 88 7.20 0.72 4.85
C SER A 88 7.25 1.71 6.02
N GLN A 89 6.97 1.26 7.24
CA GLN A 89 7.08 2.07 8.47
C GLN A 89 8.49 2.05 9.08
N ARG A 90 9.41 1.25 8.55
CA ARG A 90 10.77 1.11 9.08
C ARG A 90 11.73 2.15 8.49
N PRO A 91 12.89 2.37 9.12
CA PRO A 91 13.95 3.19 8.54
C PRO A 91 14.36 2.64 7.16
N LEU A 92 14.24 3.49 6.14
CA LEU A 92 14.51 3.18 4.74
C LEU A 92 15.15 4.41 4.07
N ASP A 93 16.05 4.20 3.12
CA ASP A 93 16.33 5.25 2.13
C ASP A 93 15.14 5.37 1.18
N LYS A 94 14.17 6.20 1.58
CA LYS A 94 12.92 6.39 0.85
C LYS A 94 13.15 6.87 -0.58
N LYS A 95 14.24 7.60 -0.88
CA LYS A 95 14.50 8.06 -2.25
C LYS A 95 14.85 6.90 -3.16
N LEU A 96 15.61 5.93 -2.66
CA LEU A 96 16.00 4.75 -3.42
C LEU A 96 14.84 3.76 -3.54
N ALA A 97 13.99 3.68 -2.52
CA ALA A 97 12.87 2.72 -2.45
C ALA A 97 11.54 3.24 -3.04
N GLU A 98 11.39 4.55 -3.29
CA GLU A 98 10.10 5.20 -3.57
C GLU A 98 9.33 4.53 -4.72
N LYS A 99 10.03 4.28 -5.83
CA LYS A 99 9.44 3.64 -7.02
C LYS A 99 8.93 2.23 -6.72
N LYS A 100 9.73 1.40 -6.03
CA LYS A 100 9.35 0.02 -5.68
C LYS A 100 8.17 0.02 -4.71
N LEU A 101 8.22 0.87 -3.68
CA LEU A 101 7.13 1.01 -2.72
C LEU A 101 5.82 1.42 -3.41
N CYS A 102 5.88 2.47 -4.24
CA CYS A 102 4.72 2.97 -4.98
C CYS A 102 4.14 1.92 -5.94
N THR A 103 5.00 1.22 -6.68
CA THR A 103 4.56 0.18 -7.64
C THR A 103 3.98 -1.04 -6.91
N THR A 104 4.59 -1.47 -5.81
CA THR A 104 4.06 -2.55 -4.96
C THR A 104 2.72 -2.17 -4.34
N GLU A 105 2.58 -0.96 -3.83
CA GLU A 105 1.31 -0.47 -3.27
C GLU A 105 0.19 -0.49 -4.32
N LEU A 106 0.47 -0.04 -5.54
CA LEU A 106 -0.49 -0.12 -6.64
C LEU A 106 -0.93 -1.57 -6.92
N MET A 107 0.02 -2.51 -7.04
CA MET A 107 -0.32 -3.92 -7.25
C MET A 107 -1.17 -4.49 -6.11
N LEU A 108 -0.86 -4.14 -4.86
CA LEU A 108 -1.63 -4.55 -3.69
C LEU A 108 -3.06 -3.99 -3.73
N LEU A 109 -3.23 -2.69 -3.95
CA LEU A 109 -4.55 -2.04 -4.02
C LEU A 109 -5.39 -2.59 -5.17
N LEU A 110 -4.79 -2.80 -6.34
CA LEU A 110 -5.45 -3.39 -7.50
C LEU A 110 -5.87 -4.83 -7.22
N SER A 111 -5.03 -5.64 -6.57
CA SER A 111 -5.36 -7.02 -6.19
C SER A 111 -6.56 -7.13 -5.23
N GLU A 112 -6.88 -6.03 -4.53
CA GLU A 112 -8.02 -5.89 -3.63
C GLU A 112 -9.27 -5.29 -4.31
N ALA A 113 -9.28 -5.13 -5.64
CA ALA A 113 -10.34 -4.45 -6.39
C ALA A 113 -11.78 -4.86 -5.98
N GLU A 114 -12.02 -6.14 -5.71
CA GLU A 114 -13.33 -6.66 -5.34
C GLU A 114 -13.58 -6.85 -3.82
N HIS A 115 -12.56 -6.60 -2.98
CA HIS A 115 -12.55 -6.90 -1.54
C HIS A 115 -13.05 -5.71 -0.71
N LEU A 116 -14.31 -5.35 -0.90
CA LEU A 116 -14.93 -4.18 -0.24
C LEU A 116 -15.23 -4.40 1.26
N GLU A 117 -15.02 -5.61 1.79
CA GLU A 117 -15.27 -5.97 3.19
C GLU A 117 -14.35 -5.21 4.17
N ARG A 118 -13.18 -4.75 3.70
CA ARG A 118 -12.26 -3.94 4.49
C ARG A 118 -12.77 -2.53 4.78
N MET A 119 -13.74 -2.04 4.01
CA MET A 119 -14.26 -0.70 4.20
C MET A 119 -14.99 -0.58 5.55
N VAL A 120 -14.43 0.23 6.45
CA VAL A 120 -15.07 0.57 7.73
C VAL A 120 -15.95 1.79 7.51
N GLY A 121 -17.24 1.55 7.30
CA GLY A 121 -18.24 2.60 7.05
C GLY A 121 -18.39 2.97 5.58
N GLU A 122 -19.40 3.80 5.29
CA GLU A 122 -19.72 4.24 3.92
C GLU A 122 -18.80 5.36 3.40
N GLU A 123 -18.07 6.04 4.29
CA GLU A 123 -17.15 7.14 3.95
C GLU A 123 -15.72 6.66 3.66
N ALA A 124 -15.37 5.43 4.03
CA ALA A 124 -14.08 4.87 3.69
C ALA A 124 -13.86 4.87 2.16
N LEU A 125 -12.62 5.07 1.73
CA LEU A 125 -12.23 4.89 0.34
C LEU A 125 -12.22 3.38 0.02
N THR A 126 -12.65 3.04 -1.19
CA THR A 126 -12.43 1.69 -1.73
C THR A 126 -10.95 1.52 -2.07
N PRO A 127 -10.42 0.27 -2.12
CA PRO A 127 -9.05 0.04 -2.55
C PRO A 127 -8.72 0.64 -3.93
N LEU A 128 -9.71 0.72 -4.83
CA LEU A 128 -9.52 1.33 -6.15
C LEU A 128 -9.52 2.86 -6.10
N GLU A 129 -10.26 3.49 -5.18
CA GLU A 129 -10.14 4.94 -4.95
C GLU A 129 -8.76 5.28 -4.38
N ASP A 130 -8.25 4.48 -3.44
CA ASP A 130 -6.88 4.61 -2.95
C ASP A 130 -5.87 4.40 -4.09
N ALA A 131 -6.10 3.44 -4.99
CA ALA A 131 -5.22 3.20 -6.13
C ALA A 131 -5.11 4.43 -7.06
N VAL A 132 -6.23 5.14 -7.30
CA VAL A 132 -6.21 6.40 -8.09
C VAL A 132 -5.27 7.43 -7.46
N ASN A 133 -5.26 7.55 -6.12
CA ASN A 133 -4.37 8.49 -5.43
C ASN A 133 -2.89 8.10 -5.58
N VAL A 134 -2.59 6.80 -5.60
CA VAL A 134 -1.20 6.32 -5.76
C VAL A 134 -0.73 6.45 -7.21
N VAL A 135 -1.63 6.34 -8.21
CA VAL A 135 -1.28 6.55 -9.64
C VAL A 135 -0.63 7.91 -9.87
N ASP A 136 -1.07 8.97 -9.19
CA ASP A 136 -0.47 10.30 -9.31
C ASP A 136 1.00 10.33 -8.86
N THR A 137 1.35 9.55 -7.85
CA THR A 137 2.74 9.39 -7.41
C THR A 137 3.53 8.57 -8.43
N ALA A 138 2.93 7.50 -8.94
CA ALA A 138 3.56 6.61 -9.91
C ALA A 138 3.88 7.29 -11.26
N LYS A 139 3.14 8.34 -11.64
CA LYS A 139 3.43 9.17 -12.83
C LYS A 139 4.87 9.69 -12.84
N LYS A 140 5.46 9.95 -11.67
CA LYS A 140 6.83 10.45 -11.54
C LYS A 140 7.90 9.42 -11.95
N PHE A 141 7.55 8.13 -11.98
CA PHE A 141 8.47 7.03 -12.21
C PHE A 141 8.38 6.44 -13.64
N GLY A 142 7.76 7.16 -14.58
CA GLY A 142 7.74 6.77 -15.99
C GLY A 142 6.53 5.93 -16.41
N LEU A 143 5.37 6.11 -15.76
CA LEU A 143 4.11 5.60 -16.30
C LEU A 143 3.78 6.26 -17.66
N ASP A 144 3.28 5.46 -18.60
CA ASP A 144 3.06 5.78 -20.02
C ASP A 144 2.11 6.97 -20.28
N MET A 145 2.19 7.60 -21.46
CA MET A 145 1.31 8.69 -21.92
C MET A 145 -0.20 8.37 -21.80
N ASN A 146 -0.58 7.09 -21.75
CA ASN A 146 -1.95 6.65 -21.54
C ASN A 146 -2.37 6.56 -20.06
N VAL A 147 -1.67 7.19 -19.11
CA VAL A 147 -2.06 7.16 -17.68
C VAL A 147 -3.52 7.59 -17.50
N HIS A 148 -3.96 8.66 -18.17
CA HIS A 148 -5.33 9.14 -18.05
C HIS A 148 -6.39 8.10 -18.42
N LYS A 149 -6.12 7.26 -19.43
CA LYS A 149 -7.04 6.18 -19.84
C LYS A 149 -7.14 5.11 -18.76
N HIS A 150 -6.02 4.69 -18.18
CA HIS A 150 -6.00 3.63 -17.16
C HIS A 150 -6.50 4.14 -15.81
N GLU A 151 -6.19 5.38 -15.46
CA GLU A 151 -6.76 6.08 -14.31
C GLU A 151 -8.28 6.14 -14.42
N GLU A 152 -8.83 6.47 -15.59
CA GLU A 152 -10.27 6.44 -15.83
C GLU A 152 -10.84 5.02 -15.74
N LEU A 153 -10.13 3.99 -16.22
CA LEU A 153 -10.55 2.60 -16.03
C LEU A 153 -10.61 2.21 -14.55
N ILE A 154 -9.64 2.63 -13.73
CA ILE A 154 -9.64 2.40 -12.27
C ILE A 154 -10.84 3.12 -11.63
N ARG A 155 -11.10 4.38 -12.00
CA ARG A 155 -12.27 5.14 -11.52
C ARG A 155 -13.58 4.45 -11.84
N GLN A 156 -13.79 4.05 -13.09
CA GLN A 156 -15.00 3.34 -13.49
C GLN A 156 -15.14 2.01 -12.76
N GLN A 157 -14.06 1.26 -12.66
CA GLN A 157 -14.06 -0.03 -11.97
C GLN A 157 -14.38 0.12 -10.48
N SER A 158 -13.92 1.19 -9.81
CA SER A 158 -14.24 1.48 -8.40
C SER A 158 -15.75 1.58 -8.11
N VAL A 159 -16.51 2.18 -9.05
CA VAL A 159 -17.97 2.25 -8.98
C VAL A 159 -18.58 0.91 -9.36
N ALA A 160 -18.09 0.29 -10.45
CA ALA A 160 -18.64 -0.95 -10.98
C ALA A 160 -18.57 -2.10 -9.98
N VAL A 161 -17.45 -2.27 -9.25
CA VAL A 161 -17.35 -3.32 -8.22
C VAL A 161 -18.35 -3.14 -7.08
N CYS A 162 -18.62 -1.89 -6.67
CA CYS A 162 -19.64 -1.59 -5.68
C CYS A 162 -21.05 -2.00 -6.18
N LEU A 163 -21.35 -1.72 -7.45
CA LEU A 163 -22.60 -2.13 -8.10
C LEU A 163 -22.71 -3.66 -8.19
N MET A 164 -21.65 -4.34 -8.63
CA MET A 164 -21.58 -5.80 -8.74
C MET A 164 -21.79 -6.50 -7.39
N LYS A 165 -21.27 -5.93 -6.31
CA LYS A 165 -21.49 -6.40 -4.92
C LYS A 165 -22.81 -5.89 -4.31
N ARG A 166 -23.67 -5.25 -5.11
CA ARG A 166 -25.00 -4.71 -4.72
C ARG A 166 -24.93 -3.66 -3.59
N ARG A 167 -23.78 -3.00 -3.38
CA ARG A 167 -23.60 -1.90 -2.41
C ARG A 167 -23.96 -0.56 -3.06
N PHE A 168 -25.21 -0.39 -3.49
CA PHE A 168 -25.65 0.77 -4.28
C PHE A 168 -25.46 2.13 -3.60
N LYS A 169 -25.62 2.20 -2.27
CA LYS A 169 -25.36 3.43 -1.51
C LYS A 169 -23.90 3.85 -1.59
N VAL A 170 -22.99 2.89 -1.39
CA VAL A 170 -21.54 3.11 -1.52
C VAL A 170 -21.19 3.46 -2.96
N ALA A 171 -21.74 2.73 -3.95
CA ALA A 171 -21.52 3.03 -5.37
C ALA A 171 -21.89 4.48 -5.73
N LYS A 172 -23.02 5.00 -5.20
CA LYS A 172 -23.41 6.40 -5.39
C LYS A 172 -22.38 7.37 -4.81
N LYS A 173 -21.91 7.13 -3.58
CA LYS A 173 -20.89 7.99 -2.94
C LYS A 173 -19.57 7.96 -3.69
N VAL A 174 -19.07 6.76 -4.04
CA VAL A 174 -17.86 6.58 -4.85
C VAL A 174 -18.00 7.32 -6.18
N PHE A 175 -19.14 7.18 -6.86
CA PHE A 175 -19.41 7.90 -8.10
C PHE A 175 -19.33 9.43 -7.89
N GLN A 176 -19.96 9.96 -6.84
CA GLN A 176 -19.93 11.39 -6.53
C GLN A 176 -18.52 11.88 -6.20
N ARG A 177 -17.70 11.09 -5.49
CA ARG A 177 -16.30 11.43 -5.20
C ARG A 177 -15.44 11.49 -6.46
N GLN A 178 -15.62 10.52 -7.37
CA GLN A 178 -14.82 10.43 -8.59
C GLN A 178 -15.25 11.41 -9.68
N TYR A 179 -16.55 11.67 -9.83
CA TYR A 179 -17.09 12.42 -10.97
C TYR A 179 -17.76 13.74 -10.59
N GLY A 180 -18.06 13.96 -9.30
CA GLY A 180 -18.82 15.10 -8.78
C GLY A 180 -20.32 14.86 -8.76
N ASP A 181 -21.09 15.89 -8.40
CA ASP A 181 -22.54 15.79 -8.20
C ASP A 181 -23.38 15.96 -9.49
N VAL A 182 -22.71 16.20 -10.63
CA VAL A 182 -23.40 16.71 -11.82
C VAL A 182 -23.62 15.62 -12.88
N MET A 183 -24.91 15.43 -13.19
CA MET A 183 -25.48 14.66 -14.31
C MET A 183 -25.15 15.23 -15.71
N THR A 184 -24.03 15.95 -15.91
CA THR A 184 -23.65 16.59 -17.19
C THR A 184 -22.26 16.21 -17.71
N LYS A 185 -21.67 15.13 -17.20
CA LYS A 185 -20.36 14.60 -17.65
C LYS A 185 -20.53 13.42 -18.61
N PRO A 186 -19.51 13.11 -19.44
CA PRO A 186 -19.67 12.55 -20.80
C PRO A 186 -20.38 11.20 -20.83
N THR A 187 -20.96 10.88 -22.00
CA THR A 187 -21.68 9.63 -22.36
C THR A 187 -21.01 8.33 -21.88
N VAL A 188 -19.72 8.37 -21.59
CA VAL A 188 -18.87 7.25 -21.15
C VAL A 188 -19.30 6.63 -19.82
N VAL A 189 -19.87 7.40 -18.89
CA VAL A 189 -20.25 6.93 -17.53
C VAL A 189 -21.77 6.90 -17.30
N GLN A 190 -22.55 7.04 -18.37
CA GLN A 190 -24.02 7.01 -18.29
C GLN A 190 -24.54 5.65 -17.82
N ASP A 191 -23.91 4.56 -18.23
CA ASP A 191 -24.30 3.22 -17.82
C ASP A 191 -24.08 2.97 -16.32
N LEU A 192 -22.99 3.48 -15.73
CA LEU A 192 -22.79 3.47 -14.27
C LEU A 192 -23.95 4.20 -13.56
N LEU A 193 -24.32 5.40 -14.04
CA LEU A 193 -25.42 6.20 -13.49
C LEU A 193 -26.76 5.47 -13.59
N ASP A 194 -27.03 4.85 -14.73
CA ASP A 194 -28.27 4.12 -14.97
C ASP A 194 -28.37 2.92 -14.01
N MET A 195 -27.28 2.16 -13.83
CA MET A 195 -27.25 1.05 -12.87
C MET A 195 -27.44 1.53 -11.42
N ILE A 196 -26.88 2.68 -11.04
CA ILE A 196 -27.08 3.31 -9.72
C ILE A 196 -28.56 3.65 -9.52
N LYS A 197 -29.20 4.31 -10.50
CA LYS A 197 -30.61 4.74 -10.43
C LYS A 197 -31.56 3.54 -10.39
N MET A 198 -31.33 2.56 -11.28
CA MET A 198 -32.15 1.36 -11.38
C MET A 198 -31.93 0.39 -10.21
N ARG A 199 -30.84 0.54 -9.45
CA ARG A 199 -30.41 -0.39 -8.39
C ARG A 199 -30.40 -1.84 -8.84
N LYS A 200 -29.97 -2.05 -10.09
CA LYS A 200 -29.95 -3.35 -10.75
C LYS A 200 -28.75 -3.40 -11.67
N VAL A 201 -28.07 -4.55 -11.67
CA VAL A 201 -26.95 -4.83 -12.57
C VAL A 201 -27.43 -5.76 -13.68
N THR A 202 -27.11 -5.44 -14.93
CA THR A 202 -27.39 -6.29 -16.10
C THR A 202 -26.22 -7.22 -16.40
N SER A 203 -26.47 -8.30 -17.15
CA SER A 203 -25.41 -9.19 -17.63
C SER A 203 -24.42 -8.48 -18.56
N SER A 204 -24.91 -7.56 -19.40
CA SER A 204 -24.06 -6.74 -20.27
C SER A 204 -23.11 -5.84 -19.48
N PHE A 205 -23.60 -5.24 -18.38
CA PHE A 205 -22.77 -4.45 -17.48
C PHE A 205 -21.69 -5.29 -16.81
N ALA A 206 -22.06 -6.47 -16.28
CA ALA A 206 -21.13 -7.39 -15.64
C ALA A 206 -20.02 -7.85 -16.60
N SER A 207 -20.34 -8.07 -17.88
CA SER A 207 -19.37 -8.41 -18.92
C SER A 207 -18.41 -7.25 -19.22
N LYS A 208 -18.95 -6.03 -19.41
CA LYS A 208 -18.15 -4.82 -19.68
C LYS A 208 -17.15 -4.52 -18.56
N TYR A 209 -17.56 -4.66 -17.30
CA TYR A 209 -16.75 -4.35 -16.11
C TYR A 209 -16.17 -5.59 -15.43
N SER A 210 -15.88 -6.63 -16.21
CA SER A 210 -15.32 -7.86 -15.67
C SER A 210 -13.97 -7.62 -14.98
N ILE A 211 -13.78 -8.21 -13.79
CA ILE A 211 -12.52 -8.11 -13.04
C ILE A 211 -11.36 -8.69 -13.85
N ALA A 212 -11.58 -9.81 -14.56
CA ALA A 212 -10.54 -10.44 -15.36
C ALA A 212 -10.01 -9.50 -16.47
N GLY A 213 -10.91 -8.86 -17.22
CA GLY A 213 -10.53 -7.90 -18.27
C GLY A 213 -9.85 -6.66 -17.69
N PHE A 214 -10.35 -6.16 -16.56
CA PHE A 214 -9.73 -5.06 -15.84
C PHE A 214 -8.29 -5.39 -15.41
N MET A 215 -8.07 -6.54 -14.77
CA MET A 215 -6.75 -6.96 -14.29
C MET A 215 -5.74 -7.13 -15.43
N GLN A 216 -6.15 -7.71 -16.56
CA GLN A 216 -5.29 -7.82 -17.74
C GLN A 216 -4.88 -6.45 -18.28
N SER A 217 -5.79 -5.46 -18.25
CA SER A 217 -5.44 -4.09 -18.62
C SER A 217 -4.46 -3.46 -17.63
N MET A 218 -4.62 -3.74 -16.33
CA MET A 218 -3.74 -3.20 -15.28
C MET A 218 -2.34 -3.82 -15.30
N GLN A 219 -2.21 -5.11 -15.61
CA GLN A 219 -0.92 -5.76 -15.81
C GLN A 219 -0.11 -5.06 -16.92
N LYS A 220 -0.74 -4.79 -18.07
CA LYS A 220 -0.11 -4.04 -19.17
C LYS A 220 0.24 -2.61 -18.79
N PHE A 221 -0.64 -1.96 -18.03
CA PHE A 221 -0.42 -0.59 -17.56
C PHE A 221 0.82 -0.45 -16.67
N LEU A 222 1.08 -1.45 -15.81
CA LEU A 222 2.20 -1.43 -14.86
C LEU A 222 3.52 -1.96 -15.43
N GLU A 223 3.51 -2.60 -16.61
CA GLU A 223 4.72 -3.18 -17.23
C GLU A 223 5.92 -2.22 -17.27
N PRO A 224 5.78 -0.93 -17.68
CA PRO A 224 6.93 -0.02 -17.74
C PRO A 224 7.61 0.24 -16.38
N LEU A 225 6.82 0.27 -15.31
CA LEU A 225 7.35 0.46 -13.94
C LEU A 225 8.09 -0.78 -13.43
N VAL A 226 7.65 -1.94 -13.89
CA VAL A 226 8.07 -3.25 -13.39
C VAL A 226 9.28 -3.77 -14.16
N LEU A 227 9.28 -3.63 -15.49
CA LEU A 227 10.36 -4.09 -16.37
C LEU A 227 11.64 -3.27 -16.25
N SER A 228 11.58 -2.06 -15.69
CA SER A 228 12.75 -1.24 -15.43
C SER A 228 13.55 -1.69 -14.19
N GLU A 229 13.09 -2.72 -13.46
CA GLU A 229 13.76 -3.32 -12.32
C GLU A 229 14.24 -4.73 -12.67
N GLU A 230 15.50 -4.85 -13.13
CA GLU A 230 16.10 -6.11 -13.57
C GLU A 230 16.76 -6.93 -12.44
N ASP A 231 17.22 -6.28 -11.36
CA ASP A 231 17.87 -6.99 -10.24
C ASP A 231 16.83 -7.59 -9.28
N GLU A 232 16.78 -8.92 -9.21
CA GLU A 232 15.95 -9.72 -8.31
C GLU A 232 16.19 -9.41 -6.81
N GLY A 233 17.31 -8.75 -6.49
CA GLY A 233 17.65 -8.34 -5.14
C GLY A 233 18.34 -9.46 -4.35
N PHE A 234 18.98 -9.06 -3.25
CA PHE A 234 19.85 -9.94 -2.47
C PHE A 234 19.11 -11.15 -1.88
N LEU A 235 17.96 -10.92 -1.22
CA LEU A 235 17.23 -11.98 -0.51
C LEU A 235 16.70 -13.06 -1.45
N LEU A 236 16.19 -12.70 -2.63
CA LEU A 236 15.77 -13.71 -3.61
C LEU A 236 16.95 -14.52 -4.11
N ARG A 237 18.09 -13.89 -4.40
CA ARG A 237 19.30 -14.58 -4.85
C ARG A 237 19.82 -15.60 -3.86
N VAL A 238 19.75 -15.29 -2.56
CA VAL A 238 20.25 -16.19 -1.52
C VAL A 238 19.22 -17.24 -1.08
N SER A 239 17.92 -16.99 -1.29
CA SER A 239 16.84 -17.88 -0.82
C SER A 239 16.96 -19.35 -1.24
N PRO A 240 17.38 -19.72 -2.48
CA PRO A 240 17.43 -21.13 -2.89
C PRO A 240 18.52 -21.92 -2.15
N PHE A 241 19.61 -21.27 -1.72
CA PHE A 241 20.67 -21.90 -0.94
C PHE A 241 20.17 -22.33 0.43
N TYR A 242 19.24 -21.55 0.99
CA TYR A 242 18.62 -21.84 2.27
C TYR A 242 17.51 -22.88 2.12
N PHE A 243 16.58 -22.73 1.16
CA PHE A 243 15.45 -23.66 1.01
C PHE A 243 15.86 -25.10 0.65
N ASN A 244 17.01 -25.29 -0.01
CA ASN A 244 17.57 -26.63 -0.27
C ASN A 244 18.32 -27.24 0.92
N SER A 245 18.49 -26.49 2.01
CA SER A 245 19.07 -26.97 3.26
C SER A 245 17.97 -27.14 4.31
N SER A 246 17.86 -28.31 4.93
CA SER A 246 16.82 -28.68 5.93
C SER A 246 16.81 -27.84 7.22
N ILE A 247 17.50 -26.70 7.26
CA ILE A 247 17.71 -25.82 8.43
C ILE A 247 16.74 -24.61 8.43
N CYS A 248 16.01 -24.36 7.33
CA CYS A 248 15.19 -23.15 7.15
C CYS A 248 14.04 -22.91 8.14
N PHE A 249 13.37 -23.97 8.61
CA PHE A 249 12.23 -23.80 9.51
C PHE A 249 12.64 -23.17 10.85
N VAL A 250 13.89 -23.34 11.28
CA VAL A 250 14.36 -22.83 12.57
C VAL A 250 14.69 -21.34 12.50
N TRP A 251 15.25 -20.85 11.38
CA TRP A 251 15.69 -19.45 11.27
C TRP A 251 14.56 -18.46 10.98
N ILE A 252 13.57 -18.83 10.15
CA ILE A 252 12.39 -17.98 9.92
C ILE A 252 11.54 -17.90 11.20
N CYS A 253 11.40 -19.01 11.94
CA CYS A 253 10.74 -19.00 13.24
C CYS A 253 11.52 -18.20 14.30
N LEU A 254 12.86 -18.23 14.30
CA LEU A 254 13.65 -17.43 15.26
C LEU A 254 13.59 -15.92 14.98
N LEU A 255 13.50 -15.50 13.71
CA LEU A 255 13.31 -14.08 13.36
C LEU A 255 11.90 -13.56 13.72
N TYR A 256 10.89 -14.43 13.72
CA TYR A 256 9.52 -14.07 14.12
C TYR A 256 9.27 -14.19 15.64
N CYS A 257 9.85 -15.18 16.32
CA CYS A 257 9.64 -15.36 17.76
C CYS A 257 10.34 -14.28 18.61
N HIS A 258 11.36 -13.60 18.09
CA HIS A 258 12.03 -12.56 18.88
C HIS A 258 11.30 -11.21 18.90
N SER A 259 10.26 -11.00 18.08
CA SER A 259 9.42 -9.79 18.17
C SER A 259 8.30 -9.89 19.19
N GLU A 260 7.94 -11.10 19.66
CA GLU A 260 6.90 -11.29 20.68
C GLU A 260 7.43 -11.26 22.11
N SER A 261 8.75 -11.38 22.33
CA SER A 261 9.34 -11.42 23.69
C SER A 261 9.79 -10.06 24.26
N LEU A 262 9.40 -8.94 23.65
CA LEU A 262 9.74 -7.58 24.10
C LEU A 262 8.52 -6.77 24.59
N ASN A 263 7.38 -7.44 24.79
CA ASN A 263 6.14 -6.83 25.26
C ASN A 263 5.54 -7.51 26.51
N ASP A 264 6.40 -8.10 27.36
CA ASP A 264 6.06 -8.45 28.74
C ASP A 264 7.09 -7.84 29.71
#